data_AF-A0A7W1XBM6-F1
#
_entry.id   AF-A0A7W1XBM6-F1
#
_cell.length_a   1.000
_cell.length_b   1.000
_cell.length_c   1.000
_cell.angle_alpha   90.00
_cell.angle_beta   90.00
_cell.angle_gamma   90.00
#
_symmetry.space_group_name_H-M   'P 1'
#
loop_
_entity.id
_entity.type
_entity.pdbx_description
1 polymer ?
#
loop_
_entity_poly.entity_id
_entity_poly.type
_entity_poly.pdbx_seq_one_letter_code
_entity_poly.pdbx_strand_id
1 'polypeptide(L)'
;MAKNGRYFVAGAILGGLVGAAVALLTAPRTGKELREELGKNLETVKAKGKDLYVTVKNQAEDLMDKASDAGIEFSGKWLELPLKPKETSAAEKE
;
A
#
# COMPACT_ATOMS: atom_id res chain seq x y z
N MET A 1 -18.43 16.75 -0.81
CA MET A 1 -18.21 15.29 -0.79
C MET A 1 -17.15 14.90 0.25
N ALA A 2 -17.38 15.23 1.53
CA ALA A 2 -16.40 14.97 2.61
C ALA A 2 -16.61 13.62 3.34
N LYS A 3 -17.65 12.86 2.98
CA LYS A 3 -17.97 11.58 3.63
C LYS A 3 -17.09 10.44 3.12
N ASN A 4 -16.73 10.44 1.83
CA ASN A 4 -16.10 9.28 1.19
C ASN A 4 -14.61 9.12 1.54
N GLY A 5 -13.85 10.21 1.67
CA GLY A 5 -12.44 10.15 2.06
C GLY A 5 -12.24 9.63 3.50
N ARG A 6 -13.19 9.89 4.40
CA ARG A 6 -13.14 9.40 5.78
C ARG A 6 -13.25 7.87 5.87
N TYR A 7 -14.08 7.25 5.03
CA TYR A 7 -14.21 5.79 4.99
C TYR A 7 -12.98 5.13 4.35
N PHE A 8 -12.35 5.77 3.35
CA PHE A 8 -11.10 5.29 2.77
C PHE A 8 -9.93 5.37 3.76
N VAL A 9 -9.76 6.50 4.46
CA VAL A 9 -8.73 6.65 5.49
C VAL A 9 -8.95 5.66 6.64
N ALA A 10 -10.21 5.46 7.07
CA ALA A 10 -10.54 4.44 8.07
C ALA A 10 -10.24 3.00 7.57
N GLY A 11 -10.45 2.72 6.28
CA GLY A 11 -10.10 1.45 5.64
C GLY A 11 -8.58 1.23 5.53
N ALA A 12 -7.82 2.26 5.17
CA ALA A 12 -6.35 2.22 5.09
C ALA A 12 -5.71 2.07 6.48
N ILE A 13 -6.19 2.86 7.45
CA ILE A 13 -6.42 2.50 8.86
C ILE A 13 -6.28 1.03 9.24
N LEU A 14 -7.43 0.39 9.17
CA LEU A 14 -7.68 -0.97 9.59
C LEU A 14 -6.92 -2.00 8.74
N GLY A 15 -6.87 -1.79 7.42
CA GLY A 15 -6.12 -2.63 6.49
C GLY A 15 -4.61 -2.56 6.71
N GLY A 16 -4.08 -1.39 7.07
CA GLY A 16 -2.68 -1.20 7.41
C GLY A 16 -2.29 -1.88 8.71
N LEU A 17 -3.14 -1.83 9.74
CA LEU A 17 -2.91 -2.54 11.01
C LEU A 17 -2.98 -4.06 10.83
N VAL A 18 -4.00 -4.57 10.14
CA VAL A 18 -4.13 -6.01 9.86
C VAL A 18 -3.00 -6.48 8.95
N GLY A 19 -2.69 -5.71 7.90
CA GLY A 19 -1.58 -5.98 7.00
C GLY A 19 -0.22 -5.97 7.70
N ALA A 20 0.01 -5.03 8.62
CA ALA A 20 1.24 -4.97 9.43
C ALA A 20 1.32 -6.14 10.42
N ALA A 21 0.21 -6.53 11.06
CA ALA A 21 0.17 -7.69 11.95
C ALA A 21 0.45 -8.99 11.18
N VAL A 22 -0.16 -9.16 10.01
CA VAL A 22 0.11 -10.32 9.12
C VAL A 22 1.53 -10.26 8.58
N ALA A 23 2.04 -9.10 8.20
CA ALA A 23 3.42 -8.94 7.75
C ALA A 23 4.42 -9.23 8.87
N LEU A 24 4.13 -8.87 10.13
CA LEU A 24 4.94 -9.26 11.29
C LEU A 24 4.86 -10.76 11.58
N LEU A 25 3.69 -11.38 11.36
CA LEU A 25 3.51 -12.82 11.51
C LEU A 25 4.21 -13.61 10.38
N THR A 26 4.23 -13.04 9.18
CA THR A 26 4.76 -13.67 7.94
C THR A 26 6.20 -13.27 7.65
N ALA A 27 6.71 -12.20 8.28
CA ALA A 27 8.11 -11.81 8.18
C ALA A 27 8.96 -13.02 8.59
N PRO A 28 9.91 -13.43 7.74
CA PRO A 28 10.64 -14.69 7.91
C PRO A 28 11.44 -14.62 9.20
N ARG A 29 10.86 -15.21 10.26
CA ARG A 29 11.39 -15.49 11.59
C ARG A 29 12.15 -14.33 12.26
N THR A 30 11.73 -14.05 13.50
CA THR A 30 12.45 -13.20 14.45
C THR A 30 13.96 -13.49 14.39
N GLY A 31 14.80 -12.46 14.28
CA GLY A 31 16.18 -12.52 13.77
C GLY A 31 17.18 -13.46 14.46
N LYS A 32 16.74 -14.31 15.40
CA LYS A 32 17.45 -15.48 15.91
C LYS A 32 17.61 -16.56 14.85
N GLU A 33 16.57 -16.94 14.12
CA GLU A 33 16.68 -17.98 13.10
C GLU A 33 17.38 -17.49 11.84
N LEU A 34 17.16 -16.21 11.48
CA LEU A 34 17.98 -15.56 10.47
C LEU A 34 19.46 -15.58 10.92
N ARG A 35 19.79 -15.28 12.19
CA ARG A 35 21.18 -15.41 12.70
C ARG A 35 21.71 -16.85 12.73
N GLU A 36 20.87 -17.83 13.01
CA GLU A 36 21.26 -19.24 13.09
C GLU A 36 21.44 -19.87 11.69
N GLU A 37 20.59 -19.52 10.73
CA GLU A 37 20.72 -19.85 9.31
C GLU A 37 21.85 -19.04 8.64
N LEU A 38 22.06 -17.77 9.01
CA LEU A 38 23.26 -17.02 8.64
C LEU A 38 24.52 -17.71 9.19
N GLY A 39 24.52 -18.11 10.46
CA GLY A 39 25.66 -18.75 11.11
C GLY A 39 26.11 -20.06 10.45
N LYS A 40 25.21 -20.75 9.73
CA LYS A 40 25.51 -22.02 9.05
C LYS A 40 25.59 -21.92 7.52
N ASN A 41 24.89 -20.97 6.88
CA ASN A 41 24.71 -20.95 5.41
C ASN A 41 24.80 -19.53 4.81
N LEU A 42 25.56 -18.62 5.42
CA LEU A 42 25.67 -17.20 5.05
C LEU A 42 26.02 -16.94 3.57
N GLU A 43 26.90 -17.72 2.95
CA GLU A 43 27.30 -17.47 1.56
C GLU A 43 26.18 -17.81 0.56
N THR A 44 25.51 -18.94 0.74
CA THR A 44 24.46 -19.40 -0.18
C THR A 44 23.18 -18.58 -0.05
N VAL A 45 22.79 -18.22 1.18
CA VAL A 45 21.61 -17.39 1.44
C VAL A 45 21.84 -15.95 1.02
N LYS A 46 23.06 -15.41 1.19
CA LYS A 46 23.38 -14.05 0.72
C LYS A 46 23.41 -13.96 -0.80
N ALA A 47 23.91 -14.98 -1.50
CA ALA A 47 23.86 -15.02 -2.97
C ALA A 47 22.40 -15.07 -3.48
N LYS A 48 21.59 -16.01 -2.99
CA LYS A 48 20.17 -16.13 -3.39
C LYS A 48 19.32 -14.94 -2.94
N GLY A 49 19.60 -14.41 -1.75
CA GLY A 49 18.94 -13.23 -1.22
C GLY A 49 19.26 -11.97 -2.01
N LYS A 50 20.48 -11.84 -2.55
CA LYS A 50 20.85 -10.72 -3.43
C LYS A 50 20.14 -10.81 -4.77
N ASP A 51 20.06 -11.99 -5.39
CA ASP A 51 19.31 -12.17 -6.64
C ASP A 51 17.81 -11.92 -6.46
N LEU A 52 17.23 -12.42 -5.37
CA LEU A 52 15.84 -12.14 -5.01
C LEU A 52 15.62 -10.66 -4.73
N TYR A 53 16.53 -10.01 -3.99
CA TYR A 53 16.42 -8.58 -3.69
C TYR A 53 16.49 -7.73 -4.96
N VAL A 54 17.41 -8.04 -5.88
CA VAL A 54 17.52 -7.33 -7.17
C VAL A 54 16.27 -7.56 -8.03
N THR A 55 15.76 -8.79 -8.08
CA THR A 55 14.56 -9.15 -8.85
C THR A 55 13.29 -8.52 -8.28
N VAL A 56 13.17 -8.48 -6.96
CA VAL A 56 12.06 -7.81 -6.24
C VAL A 56 12.19 -6.31 -6.40
N LYS A 57 13.40 -5.74 -6.32
CA LYS A 57 13.62 -4.31 -6.51
C LYS A 57 13.22 -3.86 -7.92
N ASN A 58 13.69 -4.54 -8.97
CA ASN A 58 13.35 -4.17 -10.34
C ASN A 58 11.84 -4.30 -10.61
N GLN A 59 11.21 -5.38 -10.14
CA GLN A 59 9.75 -5.53 -10.24
C GLN A 59 9.02 -4.48 -9.40
N ALA A 60 9.52 -4.14 -8.22
CA ALA A 60 8.94 -3.12 -7.36
C ALA A 60 9.05 -1.73 -8.00
N GLU A 61 10.15 -1.39 -8.65
CA GLU A 61 10.29 -0.15 -9.41
C GLU A 61 9.28 -0.12 -10.57
N ASP A 62 9.14 -1.18 -11.37
CA ASP A 62 8.12 -1.28 -12.43
C ASP A 62 6.68 -1.20 -11.89
N LEU A 63 6.41 -1.82 -10.74
CA LEU A 63 5.11 -1.76 -10.05
C LEU A 63 4.86 -0.39 -9.45
N MET A 64 5.89 0.29 -8.92
CA MET A 64 5.79 1.63 -8.34
C MET A 64 5.58 2.67 -9.43
N ASP A 65 6.20 2.53 -10.61
CA ASP A 65 5.94 3.39 -11.74
C ASP A 65 4.49 3.23 -12.23
N LYS A 66 4.02 1.99 -12.45
CA LYS A 66 2.62 1.72 -12.81
C LYS A 66 1.62 2.14 -11.74
N ALA A 67 1.95 1.95 -10.46
CA ALA A 67 1.10 2.35 -9.35
C ALA A 67 1.10 3.88 -9.14
N SER A 68 2.20 4.56 -9.47
CA SER A 68 2.25 6.02 -9.46
C SER A 68 1.45 6.59 -10.63
N ASP A 69 1.56 6.01 -11.83
CA ASP A 69 0.74 6.39 -12.97
C ASP A 69 -0.75 6.14 -12.73
N ALA A 70 -1.11 4.94 -12.26
CA ALA A 70 -2.49 4.62 -11.89
C ALA A 70 -2.95 5.43 -10.69
N GLY A 71 -2.05 5.82 -9.78
CA GLY A 71 -2.34 6.68 -8.64
C GLY A 71 -2.60 8.12 -9.05
N ILE A 72 -1.87 8.64 -10.05
CA ILE A 72 -2.07 9.95 -10.66
C ILE A 72 -3.36 9.94 -11.50
N GLU A 73 -3.61 8.89 -12.28
CA GLU A 73 -4.86 8.72 -13.05
C GLU A 73 -6.07 8.56 -12.14
N PHE A 74 -5.97 7.74 -11.10
CA PHE A 74 -7.02 7.56 -10.11
C PHE A 74 -7.25 8.85 -9.32
N SER A 75 -6.19 9.57 -8.95
CA SER A 75 -6.27 10.88 -8.31
C SER A 75 -6.98 11.88 -9.24
N GLY A 76 -6.60 11.96 -10.52
CA GLY A 76 -7.22 12.82 -11.52
C GLY A 76 -8.69 12.49 -11.77
N LYS A 77 -9.02 11.20 -11.93
CA LYS A 77 -10.39 10.71 -12.13
C LYS A 77 -11.29 10.91 -10.91
N TRP A 78 -10.72 10.87 -9.72
CA TRP A 78 -11.42 11.18 -8.48
C TRP A 78 -11.56 12.70 -8.26
N LEU A 79 -10.64 13.49 -8.83
CA LEU A 79 -10.63 14.96 -8.78
C LEU A 79 -11.57 15.60 -9.83
N GLU A 80 -11.81 14.95 -10.97
CA GLU A 80 -12.73 15.42 -12.03
C GLU A 80 -14.22 15.19 -11.74
N LEU A 81 -14.57 14.44 -10.69
CA LEU A 81 -15.98 14.33 -10.30
C LEU A 81 -16.48 15.70 -9.83
N PRO A 82 -17.47 16.31 -10.51
CA PRO A 82 -17.92 17.65 -10.18
C PRO A 82 -18.54 17.65 -8.78
N LEU A 83 -17.79 18.17 -7.81
CA LEU A 83 -18.34 18.63 -6.55
C LEU A 83 -19.18 19.87 -6.82
N LYS A 84 -20.40 19.68 -7.33
CA LYS A 84 -21.49 20.62 -7.09
C LYS A 84 -21.95 20.42 -5.64
N PRO A 85 -21.67 21.33 -4.71
CA PRO A 85 -22.72 21.69 -3.76
C PRO A 85 -23.83 22.33 -4.59
N LYS A 86 -24.89 21.56 -4.87
CA LYS A 86 -26.14 22.16 -5.34
C LYS A 86 -26.74 22.88 -4.13
N GLU A 87 -26.39 24.15 -3.98
CA GLU A 87 -27.36 25.10 -3.43
C GLU A 87 -28.49 25.16 -4.45
N THR A 88 -29.55 24.39 -4.20
CA THR A 88 -30.90 24.57 -4.75
C THR A 88 -31.83 23.69 -3.91
N SER A 89 -32.04 24.16 -2.68
CA SER A 89 -33.34 24.07 -2.03
C SER A 89 -33.56 25.36 -1.23
N ALA A 90 -33.40 26.50 -1.92
CA ALA A 90 -34.15 27.69 -1.56
C ALA A 90 -35.38 27.70 -2.49
N ALA A 91 -36.52 27.28 -1.96
CA ALA A 91 -37.87 27.77 -2.26
C ALA A 91 -38.90 26.76 -1.71
N GLU A 92 -39.49 27.13 -0.57
CA GLU A 92 -40.95 27.26 -0.44
C GLU A 92 -41.81 26.07 -0.90
N LYS A 93 -42.41 25.35 0.05
CA LYS A 93 -43.84 25.47 0.42
C LYS A 93 -44.28 24.33 1.36
N GLU A 94 -44.88 24.78 2.47
CA GLU A 94 -45.66 24.07 3.51
C GLU A 94 -44.93 23.21 4.55
#